data_AF-A0A3A9EJ10-F1
#
_entry.id   AF-A0A3A9EJ10-F1
#
_cell.length_a   1.000
_cell.length_b   1.000
_cell.length_c   1.000
_cell.angle_alpha   90.00
_cell.angle_beta   90.00
_cell.angle_gamma   90.00
#
_symmetry.space_group_name_H-M   'P 1'
#
loop_
_entity.id
_entity.type
_entity.pdbx_description
1 polymer ?
#
loop_
_entity_poly.entity_id
_entity_poly.type
_entity_poly.pdbx_seq_one_letter_code
_entity_poly.pdbx_strand_id
1 'polypeptide(L)' 'MPRRKTLKLSTPADIRRSIGRISNMILNGEIDAKRGNALLYACNSALNVIKTSEMQTKLDELETLVMEMER' A
#
# COMPACT_ATOMS: atom_id res chain seq x y z
N MET A 1 -2.89 -0.92 29.34
CA MET A 1 -3.67 -1.38 28.17
C MET A 1 -2.80 -2.27 27.29
N PRO A 2 -3.28 -3.41 26.76
CA PRO A 2 -2.51 -4.21 25.82
C PRO A 2 -2.20 -3.39 24.56
N ARG A 3 -0.97 -3.48 24.04
CA ARG A 3 -0.57 -2.77 22.82
C ARG A 3 -1.45 -3.23 21.65
N ARG A 4 -2.12 -2.27 21.00
CA ARG A 4 -2.89 -2.54 19.77
C ARG A 4 -1.92 -2.95 18.66
N LYS A 5 -2.24 -4.03 17.95
CA LYS A 5 -1.50 -4.42 16.74
C LYS A 5 -1.80 -3.39 15.64
N THR A 6 -0.75 -2.86 15.01
CA THR A 6 -0.85 -1.91 13.90
C THR A 6 -0.22 -2.50 12.65
N LEU A 7 -0.89 -2.33 11.50
CA LEU A 7 -0.30 -2.63 10.20
C LEU A 7 0.59 -1.47 9.79
N LYS A 8 1.81 -1.79 9.33
CA LYS A 8 2.72 -0.80 8.76
C LYS A 8 2.46 -0.74 7.25
N LEU A 9 1.92 0.38 6.77
CA LEU A 9 1.52 0.59 5.37
C LEU A 9 2.26 1.78 4.72
N SER A 10 3.42 2.16 5.27
CA SER A 10 4.16 3.36 4.87
C SER A 10 4.89 3.24 3.54
N THR A 11 5.28 2.01 3.14
CA THR A 11 6.05 1.75 1.92
C THR A 11 5.51 0.51 1.20
N PRO A 12 5.73 0.37 -0.12
CA PRO A 12 5.35 -0.85 -0.83
C PRO A 12 5.96 -2.12 -0.21
N ALA A 13 7.18 -2.03 0.34
CA ALA A 13 7.83 -3.13 1.03
C ALA A 13 7.14 -3.49 2.36
N ASP A 14 6.73 -2.50 3.15
CA ASP A 14 5.97 -2.72 4.38
C ASP A 14 4.59 -3.33 4.09
N ILE A 15 3.92 -2.88 3.03
CA ILE A 15 2.63 -3.42 2.60
C ILE A 15 2.77 -4.88 2.15
N ARG A 16 3.78 -5.21 1.32
CA ARG A 16 4.05 -6.60 0.92
C ARG A 16 4.28 -7.53 2.13
N ARG A 17 5.04 -7.07 3.13
CA ARG A 17 5.24 -7.81 4.38
C ARG A 17 3.93 -7.98 5.15
N SER A 18 3.07 -6.97 5.18
CA SER A 18 1.75 -7.03 5.82
C SER A 18 0.82 -8.03 5.13
N ILE A 19 0.77 -8.01 3.79
CA ILE A 19 0.00 -8.98 2.97
C ILE A 19 0.44 -10.41 3.30
N GLY A 20 1.75 -10.70 3.27
CA GLY A 20 2.26 -12.04 3.58
C GLY A 20 1.87 -12.53 4.97
N ARG A 21 1.93 -11.65 5.99
CA ARG A 21 1.47 -11.99 7.35
C ARG A 21 -0.02 -12.29 7.39
N ILE A 22 -0.86 -11.45 6.78
CA ILE A 22 -2.31 -11.65 6.75
C ILE A 22 -2.65 -12.96 6.04
N SER A 23 -2.03 -13.24 4.89
CA SER A 23 -2.22 -14.49 4.15
C SER A 23 -1.85 -15.71 5.00
N ASN A 24 -0.73 -15.67 5.72
CA ASN A 24 -0.33 -16.75 6.62
C ASN A 24 -1.33 -16.94 7.77
N MET A 25 -1.84 -15.86 8.36
CA MET A 25 -2.86 -15.93 9.41
C MET A 25 -4.16 -16.57 8.90
N ILE A 26 -4.55 -16.30 7.64
CA ILE A 26 -5.71 -16.95 7.01
C ILE A 26 -5.43 -18.44 6.80
N LEU A 27 -4.28 -18.79 6.22
CA LEU A 27 -3.88 -20.18 5.95
C LEU A 27 -3.81 -21.03 7.22
N ASN A 28 -3.35 -20.45 8.33
CA ASN A 28 -3.24 -21.12 9.63
C ASN A 28 -4.55 -21.09 10.45
N GLY A 29 -5.62 -20.47 9.94
CA GLY A 29 -6.90 -20.36 10.66
C GLY A 29 -6.87 -19.40 11.87
N GLU A 30 -5.85 -18.56 11.99
CA GLU A 30 -5.73 -17.56 13.07
C GLU A 30 -6.74 -16.41 12.90
N ILE A 31 -7.16 -16.13 11.67
CA ILE A 31 -8.24 -15.20 11.34
C ILE A 31 -9.16 -15.82 10.28
N ASP A 32 -10.44 -15.45 10.32
CA ASP A 32 -11.39 -15.85 9.29
C ASP A 32 -11.16 -15.11 7.97
N ALA A 33 -11.55 -15.76 6.87
CA ALA A 33 -11.35 -15.22 5.53
C ALA A 33 -12.01 -13.86 5.32
N LYS A 34 -13.17 -13.59 5.96
CA LYS A 34 -13.86 -12.29 5.82
C LYS A 34 -13.05 -11.16 6.43
N ARG A 35 -12.53 -11.34 7.65
CA ARG A 35 -11.62 -10.36 8.27
C ARG A 35 -10.31 -10.25 7.50
N GLY A 36 -9.72 -11.37 7.09
CA GLY A 36 -8.49 -11.38 6.29
C GLY A 36 -8.61 -10.59 4.99
N ASN A 37 -9.69 -10.81 4.23
CA ASN A 37 -9.96 -10.12 2.98
C ASN A 37 -10.15 -8.61 3.16
N ALA A 38 -10.79 -8.17 4.25
CA ALA A 38 -10.92 -6.74 4.57
C ALA A 38 -9.55 -6.08 4.81
N LEU A 39 -8.63 -6.78 5.48
CA LEU A 39 -7.26 -6.29 5.71
C LEU A 39 -6.43 -6.27 4.42
N LEU A 40 -6.55 -7.30 3.58
CA LEU A 40 -5.91 -7.35 2.27
C LEU A 40 -6.42 -6.23 1.35
N TYR A 41 -7.72 -5.94 1.39
CA TYR A 41 -8.31 -4.81 0.66
C TYR A 41 -7.68 -3.49 1.09
N ALA A 42 -7.59 -3.22 2.40
CA ALA A 42 -6.91 -2.03 2.91
C ALA A 42 -5.45 -1.93 2.46
N CYS A 43 -4.72 -3.06 2.43
CA CYS A 43 -3.35 -3.10 1.91
C CYS A 43 -3.29 -2.72 0.43
N ASN A 44 -4.20 -3.24 -0.40
CA ASN A 44 -4.27 -2.93 -1.82
C ASN A 44 -4.64 -1.45 -2.06
N SER A 45 -5.59 -0.90 -1.30
CA SER A 45 -5.93 0.53 -1.35
C SER A 45 -4.72 1.40 -1.02
N ALA A 46 -3.96 1.07 0.03
CA ALA A 46 -2.75 1.81 0.39
C ALA A 46 -1.67 1.74 -0.72
N LEU A 47 -1.50 0.57 -1.34
CA LEU A 47 -0.59 0.39 -2.47
C LEU A 47 -0.98 1.27 -3.66
N ASN A 48 -2.27 1.37 -3.96
CA ASN A 48 -2.75 2.23 -5.04
C ASN A 48 -2.50 3.70 -4.75
N VAL A 49 -2.76 4.17 -3.53
CA VAL A 49 -2.47 5.56 -3.14
C VAL A 49 -0.99 5.89 -3.35
N ILE A 50 -0.07 5.04 -2.86
CA ILE A 50 1.38 5.27 -3.04
C ILE A 50 1.75 5.33 -4.52
N LYS A 51 1.28 4.37 -5.32
CA LYS A 51 1.55 4.35 -6.76
C LYS A 51 1.02 5.58 -7.47
N THR A 52 -0.21 5.99 -7.18
CA THR A 52 -0.82 7.18 -7.79
C THR A 52 -0.05 8.44 -7.42
N SER A 53 0.36 8.58 -6.16
CA SER A 53 1.20 9.70 -5.73
C SER A 53 2.56 9.73 -6.44
N GLU A 54 3.26 8.59 -6.53
CA GLU A 54 4.54 8.49 -7.26
C GLU A 54 4.38 8.81 -8.76
N MET A 55 3.28 8.37 -9.38
CA MET A 55 2.98 8.68 -10.78
C MET A 55 2.66 10.17 -10.97
N GLN A 56 1.93 10.80 -10.05
CA GLN A 56 1.64 12.23 -10.12
C GLN A 56 2.92 13.05 -10.04
N THR A 57 3.83 12.74 -9.10
CA THR A 57 5.11 13.45 -8.99
C THR A 57 5.92 13.37 -10.29
N LYS A 58 6.00 12.19 -10.91
CA LYS A 58 6.68 12.02 -12.21
C LYS A 58 6.00 12.78 -13.34
N LEU A 59 4.67 12.87 -13.32
CA LEU A 59 3.92 13.63 -14.30
C LEU A 59 4.25 15.13 -14.17
N ASP A 60 4.23 15.66 -12.95
CA ASP A 60 4.55 17.07 -12.67
C ASP A 60 5.99 17.41 -13.10
N GLU A 61 6.95 16.51 -12.86
CA GLU A 61 8.34 16.63 -13.33
C GLU A 61 8.41 16.67 -14.87
N LEU A 62 7.68 15.79 -15.55
CA LEU A 62 7.64 15.74 -17.01
C LEU A 62 6.98 17.00 -17.61
N GLU A 63 5.88 17.48 -17.03
CA GLU A 63 5.23 18.72 -17.46
C GLU A 63 6.18 19.91 -17.35
N THR A 64 6.96 19.99 -16.26
CA THR A 64 7.98 21.02 -16.07
C THR A 64 9.04 20.98 -17.17
N LEU A 65 9.57 19.78 -17.46
CA LEU A 65 10.59 19.59 -18.51
C LEU A 65 10.08 19.98 -19.90
N VAL A 66 8.82 19.63 -20.22
CA VAL A 66 8.20 20.01 -21.51
C VAL A 66 8.06 21.53 -21.62
N MET A 67 7.59 22.20 -20.55
CA MET A 67 7.49 23.66 -20.54
C MET A 67 8.84 24.37 -20.72
N GLU A 68 9.93 23.79 -20.20
CA GLU A 68 11.28 24.31 -20.39
C GLU A 68 11.78 24.15 -21.83
N MET A 69 11.39 23.07 -22.53
CA MET A 69 11.76 22.82 -23.92
C MET A 69 11.00 23.69 -24.93
N GLU A 70 9.76 24.07 -24.61
CA GLU A 70 8.94 24.95 -25.44
C GLU A 70 9.30 26.45 -25.32
N ARG A 71 10.21 26.78 -24.40
CA ARG A 71 10.61 28.15 -24.06
C ARG A 71 11.88 28.60 -24.79
#